data_AF-A0A2A4VK79-F1
#
_entry.id   AF-A0A2A4VK79-F1
#
_cell.length_a   1.000
_cell.length_b   1.000
_cell.length_c   1.000
_cell.angle_alpha   90.00
_cell.angle_beta   90.00
_cell.angle_gamma   90.00
#
_symmetry.space_group_name_H-M   'P 1'
#
loop_
_entity.id
_entity.type
_entity.pdbx_description
1 polymer ?
#
loop_
_entity_poly.entity_id
_entity_poly.type
_entity_poly.pdbx_seq_one_letter_code
_entity_poly.pdbx_strand_id
1 'polypeptide(L)'
;MGVFPIFNWLTRRAECGTPCQKCRVKCEIDAISKQGDIDMKECVQCLECIVINSSPSLCAIEVVATKKRQRKERLIEIVYE
;
A
#
# COMPACT_ATOMS: atom_id res chain seq x y z
N MET A 1 12.84 5.72 -24.82
CA MET A 1 11.42 5.37 -24.58
C MET A 1 10.97 6.11 -23.34
N GLY A 2 9.78 6.70 -23.31
CA GLY A 2 9.15 7.10 -22.05
C GLY A 2 8.36 8.40 -22.13
N VAL A 3 7.05 8.27 -22.35
CA VAL A 3 5.98 9.07 -21.73
C VAL A 3 4.67 8.29 -21.98
N PHE A 4 4.02 7.70 -20.96
CA PHE A 4 2.57 7.44 -21.01
C PHE A 4 1.93 7.54 -19.61
N PRO A 5 1.69 8.76 -19.11
CA PRO A 5 0.75 9.00 -18.04
C PRO A 5 -0.64 9.15 -18.65
N ILE A 6 -1.63 8.39 -18.18
CA ILE A 6 -3.01 8.64 -18.60
C ILE A 6 -3.97 8.67 -17.42
N PHE A 7 -3.78 7.82 -16.40
CA PHE A 7 -4.61 7.84 -15.20
C PHE A 7 -3.84 7.39 -13.96
N ASN A 8 -4.05 8.08 -12.84
CA ASN A 8 -3.59 7.64 -11.52
C ASN A 8 -4.79 7.12 -10.71
N TRP A 9 -5.13 5.85 -10.90
CA TRP A 9 -6.15 5.17 -10.09
C TRP A 9 -5.59 4.52 -8.83
N LEU A 10 -4.33 4.81 -8.48
CA LEU A 10 -3.75 4.31 -7.23
C LEU A 10 -4.22 5.17 -6.05
N THR A 11 -5.25 4.71 -5.36
CA THR A 11 -5.74 5.34 -4.12
C THR A 11 -4.78 5.07 -2.96
N ARG A 12 -3.77 5.93 -2.80
CA ARG A 12 -2.84 5.86 -1.67
C ARG A 12 -3.48 6.39 -0.39
N ARG A 13 -3.18 5.74 0.72
CA ARG A 13 -3.56 6.18 2.07
C ARG A 13 -2.49 7.11 2.64
N ALA A 14 -2.81 7.87 3.68
CA ALA A 14 -1.87 8.81 4.31
C ALA A 14 -0.58 8.14 4.81
N GLU A 15 -0.65 6.86 5.20
CA GLU A 15 0.52 6.10 5.69
C GLU A 15 1.44 5.59 4.55
N CYS A 16 1.01 5.66 3.29
CA CYS A 16 1.77 5.18 2.14
C CYS A 16 2.99 6.07 1.88
N GLY A 17 4.18 5.58 2.19
CA GLY A 17 5.44 6.33 2.11
C GLY A 17 6.03 6.59 3.48
N THR A 18 5.23 6.87 4.52
CA THR A 18 5.73 6.88 5.90
C THR A 18 4.56 6.53 6.84
N PRO A 19 4.61 5.40 7.57
CA PRO A 19 5.69 4.40 7.65
C PRO A 19 5.64 3.30 6.56
N CYS A 20 4.59 3.21 5.73
CA CYS A 20 4.41 2.08 4.82
C CYS A 20 5.33 2.18 3.58
N GLN A 21 6.23 1.22 3.40
CA GLN A 21 7.17 1.15 2.27
C GLN A 21 6.84 0.07 1.23
N LYS A 22 5.70 -0.62 1.37
CA LYS A 22 5.42 -1.87 0.63
C LYS A 22 5.42 -1.70 -0.89
N CYS A 23 4.70 -0.71 -1.41
CA CYS A 23 4.63 -0.46 -2.86
C CYS A 23 5.98 -0.02 -3.44
N ARG A 24 6.77 0.77 -2.68
CA ARG A 24 8.11 1.18 -3.11
C ARG A 24 9.04 -0.01 -3.25
N VAL A 25 9.12 -0.88 -2.23
CA VAL A 25 9.96 -2.09 -2.26
C VAL A 25 9.54 -3.06 -3.37
N LYS A 26 8.29 -2.99 -3.83
CA LYS A 26 7.76 -3.80 -4.93
C LYS A 26 7.90 -3.15 -6.31
N CYS A 27 8.28 -1.88 -6.39
CA CYS A 27 8.49 -1.21 -7.66
C CYS A 27 9.85 -1.60 -8.23
N GLU A 28 9.86 -2.37 -9.31
CA GLU A 28 11.10 -2.91 -9.89
C GLU A 28 11.98 -1.86 -10.58
N ILE A 29 11.42 -0.69 -10.88
CA ILE A 29 12.09 0.42 -11.56
C ILE A 29 12.32 1.62 -10.63
N ASP A 30 12.05 1.46 -9.33
CA ASP A 30 12.25 2.50 -8.31
C ASP A 30 11.54 3.85 -8.60
N ALA A 31 10.42 3.83 -9.33
CA ALA A 31 9.62 5.03 -9.62
C ALA A 31 8.88 5.63 -8.38
N ILE A 32 9.12 5.11 -7.17
CA ILE A 32 8.47 5.57 -5.93
C ILE A 32 9.55 6.05 -4.94
N SER A 33 9.48 7.32 -4.55
CA SER A 33 10.38 7.94 -3.57
C SER A 33 10.22 7.34 -2.18
N LYS A 34 11.20 7.56 -1.29
CA LYS A 34 11.11 7.10 0.12
C LYS A 34 9.90 7.70 0.83
N GLN A 35 9.55 8.94 0.48
CA GLN A 35 8.43 9.71 1.00
C GLN A 35 7.09 9.20 0.46
N GLY A 36 7.12 8.42 -0.63
CA GLY A 36 5.95 7.80 -1.23
C GLY A 36 5.46 8.50 -2.49
N ASP A 37 6.11 9.57 -2.93
CA ASP A 37 5.81 10.24 -4.20
C ASP A 37 6.12 9.32 -5.37
N ILE A 38 5.29 9.36 -6.40
CA ILE A 38 5.47 8.53 -7.59
C ILE A 38 5.97 9.43 -8.71
N ASP A 39 7.13 9.10 -9.26
CA ASP A 39 7.63 9.73 -10.47
C ASP A 39 6.89 9.15 -11.69
N MET A 40 5.89 9.88 -12.17
CA MET A 40 5.08 9.46 -13.30
C MET A 40 5.82 9.50 -14.64
N LYS A 41 7.01 10.12 -14.71
CA LYS A 41 7.85 10.10 -15.91
C LYS A 41 8.56 8.77 -16.06
N GLU A 42 8.98 8.18 -14.94
CA GLU A 42 9.64 6.88 -14.89
C GLU A 42 8.63 5.72 -14.76
N CYS A 43 7.45 5.95 -14.16
CA CYS A 43 6.44 4.92 -13.93
C CYS A 43 5.93 4.27 -15.23
N VAL A 44 6.22 2.98 -15.41
CA VAL A 44 5.76 2.16 -16.56
C VAL A 44 4.33 1.62 -16.42
N GLN A 45 3.61 1.99 -15.36
CA GLN A 45 2.22 1.58 -15.10
C GLN A 45 1.98 0.06 -15.12
N CYS A 46 2.85 -0.74 -14.49
CA CYS A 46 2.69 -2.19 -14.38
C CYS A 46 1.48 -2.65 -13.52
N LEU A 47 0.74 -1.72 -12.92
CA LEU A 47 -0.46 -1.93 -12.08
C LEU A 47 -0.29 -2.78 -10.80
N GLU A 48 0.90 -3.31 -10.53
CA GLU A 48 1.21 -4.08 -9.31
C GLU A 48 0.85 -3.32 -8.02
N CYS A 49 1.12 -2.02 -7.98
CA CYS A 49 0.78 -1.18 -6.83
C CYS A 49 -0.74 -1.12 -6.56
N ILE A 50 -1.57 -1.19 -7.61
CA ILE A 50 -3.03 -1.18 -7.48
C ILE A 50 -3.50 -2.50 -6.87
N VAL A 51 -2.96 -3.62 -7.35
CA VAL A 51 -3.25 -4.95 -6.80
C VAL A 51 -2.86 -5.04 -5.33
N ILE A 52 -1.65 -4.60 -4.97
CA ILE A 52 -1.19 -4.56 -3.58
C ILE A 52 -2.12 -3.70 -2.73
N ASN A 53 -2.45 -2.50 -3.18
CA ASN A 53 -3.24 -1.54 -2.40
C ASN A 53 -4.70 -1.97 -2.18
N SER A 54 -5.28 -2.68 -3.15
CA SER A 54 -6.66 -3.20 -3.07
C SER A 54 -6.75 -4.46 -2.20
N SER A 55 -5.66 -5.23 -2.08
CA SER A 55 -5.68 -6.50 -1.34
C SER A 55 -5.52 -6.31 0.17
N PRO A 56 -6.44 -6.84 1.00
CA PRO A 56 -6.35 -6.77 2.46
C PRO A 56 -5.22 -7.64 3.04
N SER A 57 -4.73 -8.62 2.27
CA SER A 57 -3.64 -9.51 2.69
C SER A 57 -2.26 -9.07 2.19
N LEU A 58 -2.19 -8.23 1.15
CA LEU A 58 -0.92 -7.73 0.59
C LEU A 58 -0.57 -6.33 1.06
N CYS A 59 -1.55 -5.44 1.20
CA CYS A 59 -1.33 -4.08 1.68
C CYS A 59 -0.93 -4.10 3.16
N ALA A 60 0.26 -3.61 3.47
CA ALA A 60 0.77 -3.62 4.85
C ALA A 60 -0.16 -2.89 5.83
N ILE A 61 -0.83 -1.82 5.38
CA ILE A 61 -1.76 -1.03 6.19
C ILE A 61 -2.99 -1.86 6.56
N GLU A 62 -3.60 -2.54 5.59
CA GLU A 62 -4.76 -3.42 5.82
C GLU A 62 -4.41 -4.64 6.65
N VAL A 63 -3.23 -5.23 6.43
CA VAL A 63 -2.76 -6.37 7.25
C VAL A 63 -2.64 -5.95 8.71
N VAL A 64 -2.03 -4.78 8.98
CA VAL A 64 -1.92 -4.25 10.35
C VAL A 64 -3.30 -3.92 10.92
N ALA A 65 -4.18 -3.28 10.16
CA ALA A 65 -5.54 -2.95 10.60
C ALA A 65 -6.34 -4.22 10.95
N THR A 66 -6.25 -5.24 10.11
CA THR A 66 -6.93 -6.54 10.31
C THR A 66 -6.40 -7.24 11.55
N LYS A 67 -5.07 -7.30 11.74
CA LYS A 67 -4.48 -7.87 12.96
C LYS A 67 -4.89 -7.11 14.22
N LYS A 68 -5.00 -5.77 14.16
CA LYS A 68 -5.48 -4.95 15.28
C LYS A 68 -6.95 -5.25 15.62
N ARG A 69 -7.82 -5.38 14.61
CA ARG A 69 -9.24 -5.77 14.80
C ARG A 69 -9.36 -7.13 15.48
N GLN A 70 -8.70 -8.15 14.93
CA GLN A 70 -8.69 -9.51 15.50
C GLN A 70 -8.18 -9.56 16.94
N ARG A 71 -7.13 -8.79 17.25
CA ARG A 71 -6.63 -8.68 18.64
C ARG A 71 -7.66 -8.03 19.56
N LYS A 72 -8.34 -6.98 19.10
CA LYS A 72 -9.39 -6.30 19.87
C LYS A 72 -10.59 -7.23 20.13
N GLU A 73 -11.05 -7.95 19.11
CA GLU A 73 -12.13 -8.94 19.23
C GLU A 73 -11.79 -10.03 20.25
N ARG A 74 -10.59 -10.61 20.15
CA ARG A 74 -10.11 -11.60 21.12
C ARG A 74 -10.05 -11.04 22.55
N LEU A 75 -9.59 -9.80 22.71
CA LEU A 75 -9.56 -9.15 24.04
C LEU A 75 -10.96 -8.91 24.60
N ILE A 76 -11.93 -8.56 23.74
CA ILE A 76 -13.33 -8.41 24.12
C ILE A 76 -13.87 -9.76 24.60
N GLU A 77 -13.68 -10.84 23.83
CA GLU A 77 -14.10 -12.19 24.22
C GLU A 77 -13.56 -12.58 25.60
N ILE A 78 -12.28 -12.31 25.88
CA ILE A 78 -11.65 -12.61 27.18
C ILE A 78 -12.25 -11.78 28.34
N VAL A 79 -12.69 -10.55 28.10
CA VAL A 79 -13.21 -9.66 29.16
C VAL A 79 -14.67 -9.94 29.48
N TYR A 80 -15.44 -10.48 28.53
CA TYR A 80 -16.87 -10.76 28.68
C TYR A 80 -17.18 -12.24 28.97
N GLU A 81 -16.17 -13.09 29.16
CA GLU A 81 -16.27 -14.43 29.74
C GLU A 81 -16.03 -14.38 31.25
#